data_AF-A0A7C1TTH2-F1
#
_entry.id   AF-A0A7C1TTH2-F1
#
_cell.length_a   1.000
_cell.length_b   1.000
_cell.length_c   1.000
_cell.angle_alpha   90.00
_cell.angle_beta   90.00
_cell.angle_gamma   90.00
#
_symmetry.space_group_name_H-M   'P 1'
#
loop_
_entity.id
_entity.type
_entity.pdbx_description
1 polymer ?
#
loop_
_entity_poly.entity_id
_entity_poly.type
_entity_poly.pdbx_seq_one_letter_code
_entity_poly.pdbx_strand_id
1 'polypeptide(L)' 'ASVSTTYSDETPVGRPAASLTDGLTGAIGTVTAGTDRVICLSCHRPHGSPYFKMMRWNYRSSTLATALSGCNACHTSKN' A
#
# COMPACT_ATOMS: atom_id res chain seq x y z
N ALA A 1 9.29 8.68 10.19
CA ALA A 1 9.02 7.70 9.14
C ALA A 1 8.69 8.45 7.84
N SER A 2 9.50 8.28 6.80
CA SER A 2 9.18 8.81 5.46
C SER A 2 8.32 7.80 4.71
N VAL A 3 7.21 8.26 4.13
CA VAL A 3 6.23 7.45 3.40
C VAL A 3 6.33 7.76 1.91
N SER A 4 6.20 6.76 1.04
CA SER A 4 6.13 6.98 -0.41
C SER A 4 5.03 7.98 -0.77
N THR A 5 5.34 8.94 -1.65
CA THR A 5 4.38 9.91 -2.20
C THR A 5 3.91 9.53 -3.62
N THR A 6 4.34 8.39 -4.12
CA THR A 6 3.93 7.86 -5.44
C THR A 6 2.90 6.76 -5.25
N TYR A 7 1.82 6.81 -6.02
CA TYR A 7 0.78 5.79 -6.03
C TYR A 7 1.29 4.47 -6.60
N SER A 8 0.82 3.36 -6.04
CA SER A 8 1.10 2.00 -6.47
C SER A 8 -0.20 1.19 -6.45
N ASP A 9 -0.48 0.48 -7.53
CA ASP A 9 -1.61 -0.45 -7.68
C ASP A 9 -1.40 -1.74 -6.88
N GLU A 10 -0.15 -2.17 -6.70
CA GLU A 10 0.17 -3.27 -5.79
C GLU A 10 -0.12 -2.88 -4.34
N THR A 11 0.08 -1.62 -3.95
CA THR A 11 -0.13 -1.14 -2.57
C THR A 11 -1.08 0.06 -2.51
N PRO A 12 -2.36 -0.13 -2.85
CA PRO A 12 -3.29 0.98 -3.00
C PRO A 12 -3.56 1.62 -1.63
N VAL A 13 -3.81 2.93 -1.63
CA VAL A 13 -4.24 3.68 -0.44
C VAL A 13 -5.69 4.09 -0.54
N GLY A 14 -6.36 4.20 0.60
CA GLY A 14 -7.70 4.78 0.68
C GLY A 14 -7.62 6.30 0.66
N ARG A 15 -8.61 6.92 0.02
CA ARG A 15 -8.75 8.37 -0.09
C ARG A 15 -10.06 8.84 0.52
N PRO A 16 -10.10 10.00 1.20
CA PRO A 16 -11.35 10.61 1.61
C PRO A 16 -12.25 10.87 0.40
N ALA A 17 -13.57 10.70 0.57
CA ALA A 17 -14.53 10.96 -0.51
C ALA A 17 -14.44 12.41 -1.05
N ALA A 18 -14.13 13.38 -0.19
CA ALA A 18 -13.92 14.77 -0.60
C ALA A 18 -12.74 14.97 -1.57
N SER A 19 -11.80 14.02 -1.63
CA SER A 19 -10.69 14.01 -2.60
C SER A 19 -11.07 13.35 -3.93
N LEU A 20 -12.28 12.81 -4.06
CA LEU A 20 -12.83 12.17 -5.25
C LEU A 20 -13.95 13.06 -5.79
N THR A 21 -13.59 14.09 -6.57
CA THR A 21 -14.55 15.01 -7.18
C THR A 21 -15.15 14.43 -8.44
N ASP A 22 -16.38 14.87 -8.77
CA ASP A 22 -16.97 14.58 -10.07
C ASP A 22 -16.10 15.14 -11.20
N GLY A 23 -16.02 14.42 -12.32
CA GLY A 23 -15.18 14.81 -13.47
C GLY A 23 -13.70 14.42 -13.40
N LEU A 24 -13.28 13.48 -12.53
CA LEU A 24 -11.94 12.88 -12.64
C LEU A 24 -11.77 12.21 -14.03
N THR A 25 -10.85 12.73 -14.84
CA THR A 25 -10.58 12.20 -16.19
C THR A 25 -9.43 11.19 -16.24
N GLY A 26 -8.80 10.90 -15.09
CA GLY A 26 -7.67 9.98 -15.01
C GLY A 26 -7.31 9.59 -13.57
N ALA A 27 -6.40 8.62 -13.46
CA ALA A 27 -5.90 8.16 -12.16
C ALA A 27 -4.99 9.20 -11.49
N ILE A 28 -5.15 9.39 -10.18
CA ILE A 28 -4.24 10.23 -9.40
C ILE A 28 -3.01 9.41 -9.02
N GLY A 29 -1.85 9.80 -9.56
CA GLY A 29 -0.57 9.09 -9.40
C GLY A 29 0.21 9.41 -8.13
N THR A 30 -0.29 10.30 -7.27
CA THR A 30 0.38 10.71 -6.04
C THR A 30 -0.36 10.20 -4.79
N VAL A 31 0.40 10.12 -3.69
CA VAL A 31 -0.07 9.79 -2.34
C VAL A 31 0.24 10.98 -1.43
N THR A 32 -0.78 11.48 -0.75
CA THR A 32 -0.69 12.65 0.13
C THR A 32 -0.70 12.21 1.60
N ALA A 33 0.46 12.30 2.25
CA ALA A 33 0.57 12.06 3.69
C ALA A 33 -0.34 13.00 4.48
N GLY A 34 -1.00 12.48 5.51
CA GLY A 34 -1.97 13.27 6.29
C GLY A 34 -3.39 13.27 5.70
N THR A 35 -3.58 12.95 4.42
CA THR A 35 -4.90 12.81 3.77
C THR A 35 -5.21 11.36 3.43
N ASP A 36 -4.36 10.73 2.62
CA ASP A 36 -4.51 9.34 2.24
C ASP A 36 -4.22 8.43 3.45
N ARG A 37 -4.81 7.23 3.42
CA ARG A 37 -4.74 6.27 4.54
C ARG A 37 -4.40 4.88 4.05
N VAL A 38 -3.60 4.18 4.86
CA VAL A 38 -3.44 2.73 4.73
C VAL A 38 -4.80 2.09 5.01
N ILE A 39 -5.22 1.20 4.12
CA ILE A 39 -6.45 0.44 4.22
C ILE A 39 -6.14 -1.06 4.20
N CYS A 40 -7.14 -1.90 4.43
CA CYS A 40 -6.98 -3.35 4.41
C CYS A 40 -6.27 -3.84 3.13
N LEU A 41 -6.65 -3.27 1.98
CA LEU A 41 -6.15 -3.64 0.66
C LEU A 41 -4.74 -3.13 0.35
N SER A 42 -4.20 -2.22 1.17
CA SER A 42 -2.81 -1.77 1.05
C SER A 42 -1.83 -2.91 1.31
N CYS A 43 -2.21 -3.86 2.17
CA CYS A 43 -1.38 -5.00 2.55
C CYS A 43 -2.00 -6.34 2.10
N HIS A 44 -3.33 -6.46 2.13
CA HIS A 44 -4.02 -7.70 1.77
C HIS A 44 -4.52 -7.70 0.33
N ARG A 45 -4.56 -8.89 -0.27
CA ARG A 45 -5.34 -9.14 -1.48
C ARG A 45 -6.75 -9.58 -1.09
N PRO A 46 -7.80 -9.16 -1.82
CA PRO A 46 -9.16 -9.63 -1.57
C PRO A 46 -9.31 -11.14 -1.74
N HIS A 47 -8.63 -11.72 -2.74
CA HIS A 47 -8.68 -13.15 -3.08
C HIS A 47 -7.34 -13.62 -3.67
N GLY A 48 -7.12 -14.94 -3.66
CA GLY A 48 -6.07 -15.58 -4.47
C GLY A 48 -4.63 -15.27 -4.05
N SER A 49 -4.40 -14.72 -2.87
CA SER A 49 -3.03 -14.58 -2.37
C SER A 49 -2.51 -15.96 -1.90
N PRO A 50 -1.27 -16.34 -2.29
CA PRO A 50 -0.62 -17.55 -1.80
C PRO A 50 -0.02 -17.37 -0.40
N TYR A 51 -0.06 -16.16 0.16
CA TYR A 51 0.62 -15.82 1.41
C TYR A 51 -0.36 -15.85 2.59
N PHE A 52 0.18 -16.18 3.77
CA PHE A 52 -0.61 -16.33 4.98
C PHE A 52 -1.47 -15.09 5.26
N LYS A 53 -2.73 -15.31 5.66
CA LYS A 53 -3.75 -14.27 5.86
C LYS A 53 -3.99 -13.40 4.62
N MET A 54 -3.80 -13.94 3.42
CA MET A 54 -4.05 -13.24 2.16
C MET A 54 -3.21 -11.97 1.98
N MET A 55 -2.02 -11.93 2.59
CA MET A 55 -1.08 -10.82 2.45
C MET A 55 -0.57 -10.71 1.01
N ARG A 56 -0.08 -9.55 0.58
CA ARG A 56 0.51 -9.40 -0.78
C ARG A 56 1.91 -9.99 -0.92
N TRP A 57 2.62 -10.16 0.20
CA TRP A 57 3.98 -10.70 0.24
C TRP A 57 4.14 -11.73 1.35
N ASN A 58 5.21 -12.51 1.26
CA ASN A 58 5.55 -13.52 2.26
C ASN A 58 6.18 -12.92 3.52
N TYR A 59 5.36 -12.25 4.33
CA TYR A 59 5.80 -11.64 5.61
C TYR A 59 6.23 -12.67 6.67
N ARG A 60 5.90 -13.96 6.49
CA ARG A 60 6.31 -15.08 7.37
C ARG A 60 7.55 -15.83 6.86
N SER A 61 8.27 -15.26 5.90
CA SER A 61 9.53 -15.85 5.42
C SER A 61 10.53 -16.01 6.57
N SER A 62 11.33 -17.07 6.51
CA SER A 62 12.48 -17.27 7.40
C SER A 62 13.64 -16.33 7.10
N THR A 63 13.60 -15.63 5.95
CA THR A 63 14.62 -14.64 5.58
C THR A 63 14.11 -13.23 5.79
N LEU A 64 14.90 -12.40 6.48
CA LEU A 64 14.52 -11.03 6.81
C LEU A 64 14.24 -10.18 5.55
N ALA A 65 15.06 -10.34 4.51
CA ALA A 65 14.89 -9.61 3.25
C ALA A 65 13.52 -9.87 2.62
N THR A 66 13.08 -11.13 2.57
CA THR A 66 11.77 -11.49 2.04
C THR A 66 10.64 -11.03 2.97
N ALA A 67 10.81 -11.21 4.28
CA ALA A 67 9.81 -10.82 5.27
C ALA A 67 9.52 -9.31 5.24
N LEU A 68 10.54 -8.48 5.01
CA LEU A 68 10.42 -7.01 4.97
C LEU A 68 10.11 -6.45 3.57
N SER A 69 10.20 -7.26 2.51
CA SER A 69 10.04 -6.79 1.12
C SER A 69 8.76 -5.98 0.91
N GLY A 70 7.63 -6.44 1.46
CA GLY A 70 6.35 -5.75 1.39
C GLY A 70 6.25 -4.49 2.26
N CYS A 71 6.93 -4.47 3.41
CA CYS A 71 6.96 -3.30 4.29
C CYS A 71 7.65 -2.11 3.60
N ASN A 72 8.71 -2.38 2.85
CA ASN A 72 9.50 -1.38 2.15
C ASN A 72 8.76 -0.72 0.96
N ALA A 73 7.58 -1.22 0.58
CA ALA A 73 6.75 -0.57 -0.43
C ALA A 73 6.22 0.79 0.04
N CYS A 74 6.01 0.96 1.35
CA CYS A 74 5.54 2.21 1.94
C CYS A 74 6.57 2.84 2.89
N HIS A 75 7.37 2.02 3.58
CA HIS A 75 8.40 2.49 4.50
C HIS A 75 9.71 2.76 3.76
N THR A 76 10.08 4.03 3.62
CA THR A 76 11.31 4.45 2.91
C THR A 76 12.50 4.67 3.85
N SER A 77 12.32 4.55 5.16
CA SER A 77 13.36 4.64 6.20
C SER A 77 13.18 3.52 7.23
N LYS A 78 14.28 3.00 7.79
CA LYS A 78 14.23 2.13 8.97
C LYS A 78 13.52 2.86 10.11
N ASN A 79 12.55 2.19 10.73
CA ASN A 79 12.04 2.52 12.05
C ASN A 79 12.75 1.61 13.05
#